data_AF-A0A1A6G2U4-F1
#
_entry.id   AF-A0A1A6G2U4-F1
#
_cell.length_a   1.000
_cell.length_b   1.000
_cell.length_c   1.000
_cell.angle_alpha   90.00
_cell.angle_beta   90.00
_cell.angle_gamma   90.00
#
_symmetry.space_group_name_H-M   'P 1'
#
loop_
_entity.id
_entity.type
_entity.pdbx_description
1 polymer ?
#
loop_
_entity_poly.entity_id
_entity_poly.type
_entity_poly.pdbx_seq_one_letter_code
_entity_poly.pdbx_strand_id
1 'polypeptide(L)'
;VAGEVLEELCGQMGITDLQEVQEFALFLIKGEGELVRPLSSHEYLNSVVTDQDMSLHSRRLGWETPLHFDHPTYTETHYGQPAPEQGPGSLSIVGASSVMWHHMAHPVQGGPWPQAQMTQTVHPRQELLAYIPKPLQWQVKIANIKSLVDQELRQMRGYSSQRAQIDFIETTSLLPLFGYTVYVVLRVSKLVLPGPVLLGLNRQHLVLMDPSSQKLCCSIPLKDLQRLHLLSPLEDNGPPGLELNYGSADNPQTIWLELPQAQELQHTIVFLLEGSMSSTQWPGLS
;
A
#
# COMPACT_ATOMS: atom_id res chain seq x y z
N VAL A 1 -6.88 23.07 -8.93
CA VAL A 1 -7.66 21.81 -8.70
C VAL A 1 -6.70 20.71 -8.27
N ALA A 2 -7.19 19.55 -7.81
CA ALA A 2 -6.34 18.47 -7.29
C ALA A 2 -5.29 18.00 -8.33
N GLY A 3 -5.66 17.94 -9.61
CA GLY A 3 -4.74 17.58 -10.70
C GLY A 3 -3.53 18.53 -10.83
N GLU A 4 -3.74 19.83 -10.74
CA GLU A 4 -2.64 20.82 -10.82
C GLU A 4 -1.66 20.68 -9.65
N VAL A 5 -2.15 20.37 -8.46
CA VAL A 5 -1.30 20.15 -7.29
C VAL A 5 -0.53 18.84 -7.43
N LEU A 6 -1.16 17.80 -7.97
CA LEU A 6 -0.49 16.54 -8.26
C LEU A 6 0.63 16.72 -9.29
N GLU A 7 0.37 17.46 -10.38
CA GLU A 7 1.36 17.80 -11.40
C GLU A 7 2.55 18.56 -10.82
N GLU A 8 2.31 19.56 -9.97
CA GLU A 8 3.37 20.30 -9.27
C GLU A 8 4.20 19.39 -8.34
N LEU A 9 3.56 18.51 -7.57
CA LEU A 9 4.26 17.54 -6.70
C LEU A 9 5.11 16.57 -7.53
N CYS A 10 4.60 16.08 -8.66
CA CYS A 10 5.37 15.28 -9.61
C CYS A 10 6.56 16.06 -10.19
N GLY A 11 6.36 17.33 -10.56
CA GLY A 11 7.42 18.21 -11.04
C GLY A 11 8.55 18.40 -10.02
N GLN A 12 8.21 18.50 -8.73
CA GLN A 12 9.20 18.56 -7.63
C GLN A 12 10.01 17.27 -7.46
N MET A 13 9.52 16.15 -7.98
CA MET A 13 10.25 14.88 -8.05
C MET A 13 11.05 14.73 -9.36
N GLY A 14 11.01 15.72 -10.27
CA GLY A 14 11.63 15.63 -11.59
C GLY A 14 10.81 14.84 -12.63
N ILE A 15 9.56 14.50 -12.31
CA ILE A 15 8.67 13.77 -13.21
C ILE A 15 8.06 14.77 -14.21
N THR A 16 8.37 14.58 -15.49
CA THR A 16 7.85 15.43 -16.59
C THR A 16 7.04 14.64 -17.63
N ASP A 17 7.17 13.31 -17.63
CA ASP A 17 6.34 12.46 -18.49
C ASP A 17 4.90 12.44 -17.98
N LEU A 18 3.97 12.84 -18.85
CA LEU A 18 2.55 12.84 -18.53
C LEU A 18 2.05 11.43 -18.21
N GLN A 19 2.61 10.38 -18.82
CA GLN A 19 2.21 9.00 -18.51
C GLN A 19 2.52 8.64 -17.06
N GLU A 20 3.71 9.02 -16.57
CA GLU A 20 4.11 8.80 -15.19
C GLU A 20 3.25 9.62 -14.23
N VAL A 21 2.94 10.89 -14.54
CA VAL A 21 2.06 11.71 -13.69
C VAL A 21 0.68 11.06 -13.51
N GLN A 22 0.12 10.45 -14.57
CA GLN A 22 -1.15 9.73 -14.51
C GLN A 22 -1.12 8.45 -13.67
N GLU A 23 0.05 8.03 -13.17
CA GLU A 23 0.19 6.92 -12.23
C GLU A 23 0.06 7.36 -10.78
N PHE A 24 0.10 8.66 -10.50
CA PHE A 24 -0.07 9.19 -9.14
C PHE A 24 -1.53 9.56 -8.85
N ALA A 25 -1.85 9.60 -7.57
CA ALA A 25 -3.10 10.12 -7.06
C ALA A 25 -2.85 10.92 -5.79
N LEU A 26 -3.67 11.95 -5.59
CA LEU A 26 -3.68 12.73 -4.36
C LEU A 26 -4.75 12.16 -3.43
N PHE A 27 -4.35 11.69 -2.25
CA PHE A 27 -5.24 11.13 -1.24
C PHE A 27 -5.61 12.19 -0.21
N LEU A 28 -6.89 12.23 0.14
CA LEU A 28 -7.41 12.92 1.32
C LEU A 28 -7.45 11.95 2.49
N ILE A 29 -6.84 12.36 3.60
CA ILE A 29 -6.78 11.60 4.84
C ILE A 29 -7.43 12.45 5.94
N LYS A 30 -8.33 11.86 6.75
CA LYS A 30 -8.94 12.53 7.91
C LYS A 30 -8.56 11.84 9.23
N GLY A 31 -8.15 12.64 10.22
CA GLY A 31 -7.83 12.15 11.57
C GLY A 31 -6.69 11.14 11.55
N GLU A 32 -6.79 10.08 12.37
CA GLU A 32 -5.83 8.95 12.39
C GLU A 32 -6.09 7.92 11.25
N GLY A 33 -6.47 8.39 10.06
CA GLY A 33 -6.78 7.53 8.91
C GLY A 33 -8.22 6.99 8.89
N GLU A 34 -9.16 7.68 9.53
CA GLU A 34 -10.59 7.30 9.56
C GLU A 34 -11.24 7.38 8.18
N LEU A 35 -10.82 8.33 7.36
CA LEU A 35 -11.18 8.43 5.95
C LEU A 35 -9.91 8.53 5.14
N VAL A 36 -9.74 7.62 4.18
CA VAL A 36 -8.67 7.65 3.19
C VAL A 36 -9.31 7.45 1.82
N ARG A 37 -9.21 8.46 0.94
CA ARG A 37 -9.72 8.34 -0.44
C ARG A 37 -8.86 9.10 -1.42
N PRO A 38 -8.67 8.61 -2.65
CA PRO A 38 -8.12 9.42 -3.73
C PRO A 38 -9.09 10.54 -4.13
N LEU A 39 -8.52 11.64 -4.60
CA LEU A 39 -9.22 12.79 -5.17
C LEU A 39 -9.21 12.69 -6.70
N SER A 40 -10.36 12.93 -7.34
CA SER A 40 -10.43 13.14 -8.78
C SER A 40 -9.69 14.43 -9.17
N SER A 41 -9.07 14.45 -10.34
CA SER A 41 -8.24 15.56 -10.83
C SER A 41 -8.97 16.91 -10.86
N HIS A 42 -10.30 16.87 -11.02
CA HIS A 42 -11.15 18.06 -11.10
C HIS A 42 -11.66 18.56 -9.74
N GLU A 43 -11.43 17.83 -8.64
CA GLU A 43 -11.87 18.26 -7.31
C GLU A 43 -11.09 19.51 -6.85
N TYR A 44 -11.80 20.45 -6.22
CA TYR A 44 -11.18 21.66 -5.65
C TYR A 44 -10.72 21.39 -4.23
N LEU A 45 -9.42 21.57 -3.95
CA LEU A 45 -8.85 21.31 -2.61
C LEU A 45 -9.55 22.10 -1.51
N ASN A 46 -9.88 23.38 -1.77
CA ASN A 46 -10.59 24.24 -0.81
C ASN A 46 -12.01 23.75 -0.47
N SER A 47 -12.61 22.88 -1.30
CA SER A 47 -13.93 22.30 -1.04
C SER A 47 -13.88 20.97 -0.30
N VAL A 48 -12.75 20.25 -0.36
CA VAL A 48 -12.61 18.90 0.21
C VAL A 48 -11.77 18.89 1.48
N VAL A 49 -10.80 19.80 1.61
CA VAL A 49 -10.00 20.02 2.83
C VAL A 49 -10.70 21.11 3.64
N THR A 50 -11.70 20.70 4.43
CA THR A 50 -12.56 21.63 5.18
C THR A 50 -12.24 21.72 6.67
N ASP A 51 -11.43 20.80 7.17
CA ASP A 51 -11.13 20.65 8.60
C ASP A 51 -9.61 20.58 8.81
N GLN A 52 -9.15 20.95 10.02
CA GLN A 52 -7.74 20.98 10.39
C GLN A 52 -7.15 19.58 10.59
N ASP A 53 -8.00 18.58 10.80
CA ASP A 53 -7.60 17.17 10.91
C ASP A 53 -7.46 16.47 9.55
N MET A 54 -7.66 17.21 8.44
CA MET A 54 -7.52 16.70 7.08
C MET A 54 -6.13 16.99 6.54
N SER A 55 -5.53 15.97 5.92
CA SER A 55 -4.24 16.07 5.25
C SER A 55 -4.29 15.48 3.84
N LEU A 56 -3.34 15.88 3.01
CA LEU A 56 -3.19 15.40 1.64
C LEU A 56 -1.89 14.63 1.50
N HIS A 57 -1.93 13.51 0.79
CA HIS A 57 -0.75 12.71 0.51
C HIS A 57 -0.74 12.23 -0.94
N SER A 58 0.38 12.38 -1.64
CA SER A 58 0.54 11.85 -2.99
C SER A 58 1.01 10.40 -2.94
N ARG A 59 0.34 9.49 -3.67
CA ARG A 59 0.73 8.07 -3.76
C ARG A 59 0.75 7.64 -5.22
N ARG A 60 1.77 6.86 -5.61
CA ARG A 60 1.84 6.23 -6.93
C ARG A 60 1.03 4.92 -6.95
N LEU A 61 -0.04 4.88 -7.75
CA LEU A 61 -0.97 3.74 -7.91
C LEU A 61 -0.73 2.93 -9.20
N GLY A 62 -0.05 3.50 -10.19
CA GLY A 62 0.43 2.82 -11.40
C GLY A 62 1.95 2.66 -11.39
N TRP A 63 2.45 1.66 -12.11
CA TRP A 63 3.89 1.36 -12.15
C TRP A 63 4.31 0.91 -13.55
N GLU A 64 3.60 1.41 -14.56
CA GLU A 64 3.84 1.11 -15.97
C GLU A 64 5.09 1.83 -16.49
N THR A 65 5.36 3.03 -15.98
CA THR A 65 6.55 3.82 -16.30
C THR A 65 7.74 3.34 -15.46
N PRO A 66 8.93 3.13 -16.06
CA PRO A 66 10.09 2.64 -15.32
C PRO A 66 10.53 3.54 -14.17
N LEU A 67 11.03 2.93 -13.10
CA LEU A 67 11.71 3.64 -12.02
C LEU A 67 12.96 4.37 -12.55
N HIS A 68 13.18 5.59 -12.07
CA HIS A 68 14.41 6.35 -12.26
C HIS A 68 14.89 6.90 -10.92
N PHE A 69 16.21 7.07 -10.76
CA PHE A 69 16.80 7.49 -9.48
C PHE A 69 17.66 8.75 -9.66
N ASP A 70 17.32 9.54 -10.67
CA ASP A 70 18.05 10.74 -11.06
C ASP A 70 17.73 11.94 -10.14
N HIS A 71 16.63 11.86 -9.37
CA HIS A 71 16.20 12.88 -8.42
C HIS A 71 16.10 12.32 -6.98
N PRO A 72 16.69 13.00 -5.97
CA PRO A 72 16.69 12.51 -4.59
C PRO A 72 15.29 12.44 -3.99
N THR A 73 14.45 13.45 -4.22
CA THR A 73 13.05 13.47 -3.73
C THR A 73 12.24 12.32 -4.32
N TYR A 74 12.48 11.94 -5.57
CA TYR A 74 11.83 10.77 -6.17
C TYR A 74 12.18 9.50 -5.40
N THR A 75 13.47 9.31 -5.11
CA THR A 75 13.97 8.15 -4.35
C THR A 75 13.36 8.11 -2.95
N GLU A 76 13.36 9.25 -2.24
CA GLU A 76 12.79 9.36 -0.89
C GLU A 76 11.28 9.09 -0.87
N THR A 77 10.52 9.62 -1.84
CA THR A 77 9.07 9.39 -1.94
C THR A 77 8.75 7.91 -2.19
N HIS A 78 9.43 7.26 -3.14
CA HIS A 78 9.18 5.85 -3.45
C HIS A 78 9.72 4.90 -2.37
N TYR A 79 10.75 5.32 -1.63
CA TYR A 79 11.21 4.63 -0.44
C TYR A 79 10.19 4.77 0.71
N GLY A 80 9.54 5.92 0.88
CA GLY A 80 8.53 6.12 1.93
C GLY A 80 7.19 5.43 1.67
N GLN A 81 6.88 5.13 0.41
CA GLN A 81 5.56 4.61 0.02
C GLN A 81 5.21 3.20 0.57
N PRO A 82 6.15 2.25 0.71
CA PRO A 82 5.91 0.95 1.35
C PRO A 82 5.84 0.97 2.89
N ALA A 83 5.99 2.15 3.53
CA ALA A 83 6.10 2.27 4.96
C ALA A 83 4.73 2.24 5.68
N PRO A 84 4.63 1.62 6.88
CA PRO A 84 3.38 1.50 7.64
C PRO A 84 2.85 2.78 8.28
N GLU A 85 3.63 3.88 8.27
CA GLU A 85 3.29 5.09 9.04
C GLU A 85 2.19 5.97 8.43
N GLN A 86 1.68 5.64 7.25
CA GLN A 86 0.69 6.49 6.54
C GLN A 86 -0.75 5.99 6.65
N GLY A 87 -1.09 5.37 7.79
CA GLY A 87 -2.45 4.93 8.12
C GLY A 87 -2.55 3.41 8.29
N PRO A 88 -3.56 2.93 9.05
CA PRO A 88 -3.76 1.51 9.26
C PRO A 88 -4.09 0.86 7.91
N GLY A 89 -3.14 0.16 7.28
CA GLY A 89 -3.41 -0.64 6.08
C GLY A 89 -2.29 -0.76 5.06
N SER A 90 -1.40 0.21 4.93
CA SER A 90 -0.24 0.07 4.05
C SER A 90 0.78 -0.83 4.73
N LEU A 91 0.88 -2.09 4.31
CA LEU A 91 1.76 -3.04 4.95
C LEU A 91 2.90 -3.43 4.03
N SER A 92 4.08 -3.19 4.60
CA SER A 92 5.35 -3.76 4.22
C SER A 92 5.20 -5.27 4.02
N ILE A 93 5.27 -5.66 2.76
CA ILE A 93 5.70 -6.94 2.21
C ILE A 93 5.94 -8.02 3.28
N VAL A 94 4.93 -8.88 3.50
CA VAL A 94 5.19 -10.23 3.98
C VAL A 94 5.54 -11.06 2.75
N GLY A 95 6.84 -11.35 2.60
CA GLY A 95 7.34 -12.43 1.75
C GLY A 95 8.63 -12.17 0.97
N ALA A 96 9.32 -11.07 1.22
CA ALA A 96 10.78 -11.08 1.10
C ALA A 96 11.38 -10.58 2.41
N SER A 97 11.85 -11.54 3.19
CA SER A 97 12.68 -11.32 4.37
C SER A 97 14.07 -10.80 3.97
N SER A 98 14.17 -9.88 3.02
CA SER A 98 15.38 -9.14 2.66
C SER A 98 14.99 -7.68 2.44
N VAL A 99 13.90 -7.48 1.70
CA VAL A 99 13.32 -6.18 1.38
C VAL A 99 12.86 -5.41 2.62
N MET A 100 11.95 -5.97 3.43
CA MET A 100 11.53 -5.36 4.71
C MET A 100 12.71 -4.97 5.62
N TRP A 101 13.87 -5.63 5.47
CA TRP A 101 15.07 -5.39 6.28
C TRP A 101 15.98 -4.31 5.74
N HIS A 102 16.04 -4.12 4.42
CA HIS A 102 16.69 -2.96 3.81
C HIS A 102 16.06 -1.65 4.33
N HIS A 103 14.75 -1.64 4.66
CA HIS A 103 14.09 -0.51 5.32
C HIS A 103 14.63 -0.25 6.74
N MET A 104 14.76 -1.29 7.55
CA MET A 104 15.17 -1.16 8.96
C MET A 104 16.66 -0.86 9.14
N ALA A 105 17.47 -1.03 8.10
CA ALA A 105 18.88 -0.65 8.14
C ALA A 105 19.14 0.85 7.99
N HIS A 106 18.14 1.62 7.56
CA HIS A 106 18.28 3.03 7.24
C HIS A 106 18.50 3.96 8.46
N PRO A 107 17.88 3.76 9.64
CA PRO A 107 18.16 4.60 10.80
C PRO A 107 19.62 4.49 11.31
N VAL A 108 20.37 3.46 10.87
CA VAL A 108 21.69 3.14 11.41
C VAL A 108 22.81 4.02 10.81
N GLN A 109 22.58 4.68 9.67
CA GLN A 109 23.67 5.35 8.93
C GLN A 109 23.73 6.88 9.10
N GLY A 110 22.76 7.49 9.79
CA GLY A 110 22.70 8.96 10.00
C GLY A 110 23.17 9.46 11.37
N GLY A 111 23.48 8.56 12.31
CA GLY A 111 23.96 8.93 13.64
C GLY A 111 24.83 7.81 14.25
N PRO A 112 25.77 8.14 15.15
CA PRO A 112 26.52 7.10 15.84
C PRO A 112 25.51 6.27 16.63
N TRP A 113 25.38 4.99 16.29
CA TRP A 113 24.75 4.02 17.19
C TRP A 113 25.48 4.13 18.52
N PRO A 114 24.85 4.60 19.63
CA PRO A 114 25.52 4.56 20.90
C PRO A 114 25.60 3.07 21.24
N GLN A 115 26.79 2.49 21.09
CA GLN A 115 27.13 1.21 21.69
C GLN A 115 26.80 1.17 23.21
N ALA A 116 26.51 2.33 23.81
CA ALA A 116 26.09 2.53 25.19
C ALA A 116 24.57 2.36 25.49
N GLN A 117 23.67 2.17 24.51
CA GLN A 117 22.21 2.03 24.77
C GLN A 117 21.64 0.62 24.55
N MET A 118 22.49 -0.39 24.42
CA MET A 118 22.07 -1.81 24.49
C MET A 118 21.71 -2.27 25.91
N THR A 119 21.73 -1.38 26.91
CA THR A 119 21.56 -1.74 28.32
C THR A 119 20.28 -1.26 28.98
N GLN A 120 19.35 -0.57 28.30
CA GLN A 120 18.04 -0.28 28.90
C GLN A 120 16.94 0.06 27.86
N THR A 121 15.94 -0.83 27.80
CA THR A 121 14.50 -0.53 27.58
C THR A 121 13.91 -0.31 26.19
N VAL A 122 14.43 -0.89 25.10
CA VAL A 122 13.60 -1.18 23.91
C VAL A 122 13.88 -2.59 23.41
N HIS A 123 12.84 -3.43 23.31
CA HIS A 123 12.98 -4.82 22.90
C HIS A 123 13.03 -4.90 21.36
N PRO A 124 14.09 -5.44 20.74
CA PRO A 124 14.21 -5.56 19.28
C PRO A 124 13.01 -6.27 18.63
N ARG A 125 12.36 -7.17 19.38
CA ARG A 125 11.11 -7.82 18.93
C ARG A 125 9.96 -6.83 18.70
N GLN A 126 9.78 -5.82 19.55
CA GLN A 126 8.66 -4.87 19.46
C GLN A 126 8.83 -3.95 18.24
N GLU A 127 10.04 -3.49 17.97
CA GLU A 127 10.37 -2.72 16.76
C GLU A 127 10.13 -3.55 15.49
N LEU A 128 10.58 -4.81 15.46
CA LEU A 128 10.35 -5.71 14.33
C LEU A 128 8.86 -6.00 14.07
N LEU A 129 8.07 -6.12 15.14
CA LEU A 129 6.63 -6.36 15.04
C LEU A 129 5.85 -5.12 14.56
N ALA A 130 6.37 -3.90 14.76
CA ALA A 130 5.70 -2.67 14.33
C ALA A 130 5.53 -2.60 12.80
N TYR A 131 6.42 -3.23 12.05
CA TYR A 131 6.38 -3.30 10.59
C TYR A 131 5.54 -4.47 10.05
N ILE A 132 5.02 -5.34 10.92
CA ILE A 132 4.24 -6.52 10.53
C ILE A 132 2.76 -6.27 10.88
N PRO A 133 1.84 -6.54 9.95
CA PRO A 133 0.40 -6.43 10.22
C PRO A 133 0.03 -7.24 11.45
N LYS A 134 -0.65 -6.63 12.44
CA LYS A 134 -1.11 -7.35 13.65
C LYS A 134 -1.80 -8.69 13.32
N PRO A 135 -2.70 -8.78 12.31
CA PRO A 135 -3.34 -10.05 11.95
C PRO A 135 -2.38 -11.12 11.39
N LEU A 136 -1.18 -10.74 10.94
CA LEU A 136 -0.18 -11.61 10.33
C LEU A 136 1.02 -11.88 11.25
N GLN A 137 1.17 -11.17 12.38
CA GLN A 137 2.30 -11.31 13.30
C GLN A 137 2.50 -12.73 13.83
N TRP A 138 1.43 -13.50 14.03
CA TRP A 138 1.51 -14.88 14.51
C TRP A 138 2.16 -15.84 13.52
N GLN A 139 2.19 -15.51 12.22
CA GLN A 139 2.79 -16.34 11.17
C GLN A 139 4.31 -16.19 11.08
N VAL A 140 4.87 -15.14 11.71
CA VAL A 140 6.26 -14.77 11.51
C VAL A 140 7.18 -15.28 12.62
N LYS A 141 8.25 -15.98 12.22
CA LYS A 141 9.29 -16.47 13.14
C LYS A 141 10.32 -15.37 13.42
N ILE A 142 10.10 -14.56 14.47
CA ILE A 142 10.95 -13.41 14.86
C ILE A 142 12.44 -13.74 15.01
N ALA A 143 12.79 -14.95 15.44
CA ALA A 143 14.20 -15.36 15.56
C ALA A 143 14.92 -15.41 14.19
N ASN A 144 14.23 -15.89 13.15
CA ASN A 144 14.75 -15.91 11.78
C ASN A 144 14.88 -14.50 11.21
N ILE A 145 13.98 -13.59 11.61
CA ILE A 145 14.03 -12.18 11.22
C ILE A 145 15.34 -11.55 11.70
N LYS A 146 15.62 -11.65 13.00
CA LYS A 146 16.79 -10.99 13.59
C LYS A 146 18.09 -11.41 12.89
N SER A 147 18.28 -12.70 12.62
CA SER A 147 19.47 -13.20 11.94
C SER A 147 19.64 -12.64 10.52
N LEU A 148 18.53 -12.45 9.80
CA LEU A 148 18.54 -11.89 8.44
C LEU A 148 18.87 -10.41 8.45
N VAL A 149 18.31 -9.65 9.39
CA VAL A 149 18.61 -8.21 9.58
C VAL A 149 20.09 -8.02 9.91
N ASP A 150 20.63 -8.81 10.83
CA ASP A 150 22.04 -8.75 11.21
C ASP A 150 22.97 -9.12 10.03
N GLN A 151 22.54 -10.04 9.17
CA GLN A 151 23.27 -10.38 7.95
C GLN A 151 23.27 -9.22 6.95
N GLU A 152 22.12 -8.58 6.70
CA GLU A 152 22.00 -7.52 5.71
C GLU A 152 22.69 -6.23 6.13
N LEU A 153 22.62 -5.87 7.41
CA LEU A 153 23.38 -4.76 7.98
C LEU A 153 24.90 -4.95 7.81
N ARG A 154 25.39 -6.19 7.82
CA ARG A 154 26.82 -6.47 7.56
C ARG A 154 27.18 -6.32 6.09
N GLN A 155 26.28 -6.73 5.19
CA GLN A 155 26.47 -6.59 3.75
C GLN A 155 26.40 -5.13 3.28
N MET A 156 25.58 -4.31 3.95
CA MET A 156 25.39 -2.89 3.62
C MET A 156 26.41 -1.94 4.25
N ARG A 157 27.53 -2.45 4.77
CA ARG A 157 28.61 -1.60 5.29
C ARG A 157 29.24 -0.79 4.16
N GLY A 158 29.16 0.54 4.26
CA GLY A 158 29.78 1.47 3.31
C GLY A 158 28.85 2.01 2.22
N TYR A 159 27.57 1.67 2.24
CA TYR A 159 26.56 2.28 1.37
C TYR A 159 26.30 3.75 1.78
N SER A 160 26.00 4.61 0.81
CA SER A 160 25.35 5.90 1.14
C SER A 160 23.88 5.65 1.48
N SER A 161 23.25 6.56 2.24
CA SER A 161 21.81 6.50 2.51
C SER A 161 20.99 6.39 1.20
N GLN A 162 21.32 7.22 0.21
CA GLN A 162 20.68 7.18 -1.10
C GLN A 162 20.85 5.83 -1.81
N ARG A 163 22.06 5.25 -1.82
CA ARG A 163 22.26 3.95 -2.49
C ARG A 163 21.48 2.85 -1.77
N ALA A 164 21.45 2.85 -0.44
CA ALA A 164 20.66 1.87 0.33
C ALA A 164 19.15 1.98 0.06
N GLN A 165 18.62 3.20 -0.12
CA GLN A 165 17.22 3.41 -0.53
C GLN A 165 16.96 2.90 -1.95
N ILE A 166 17.87 3.15 -2.89
CA ILE A 166 17.76 2.64 -4.26
C ILE A 166 17.78 1.11 -4.27
N ASP A 167 18.75 0.49 -3.60
CA ASP A 167 18.84 -0.98 -3.49
C ASP A 167 17.58 -1.58 -2.86
N PHE A 168 17.03 -0.91 -1.83
CA PHE A 168 15.75 -1.29 -1.25
C PHE A 168 14.66 -1.31 -2.33
N ILE A 169 14.47 -0.21 -3.06
CA ILE A 169 13.40 -0.07 -4.07
C ILE A 169 13.61 -1.10 -5.19
N GLU A 170 14.84 -1.24 -5.71
CA GLU A 170 15.20 -2.21 -6.74
C GLU A 170 14.88 -3.64 -6.29
N THR A 171 15.23 -4.02 -5.06
CA THR A 171 14.95 -5.36 -4.53
C THR A 171 13.44 -5.57 -4.31
N THR A 172 12.74 -4.53 -3.83
CA THR A 172 11.28 -4.51 -3.65
C THR A 172 10.56 -4.69 -4.98
N SER A 173 11.10 -4.12 -6.06
CA SER A 173 10.50 -4.15 -7.40
C SER A 173 10.35 -5.57 -7.96
N LEU A 174 11.12 -6.52 -7.45
CA LEU A 174 11.10 -7.92 -7.88
C LEU A 174 10.01 -8.75 -7.20
N LEU A 175 9.26 -8.16 -6.26
CA LEU A 175 8.30 -8.90 -5.46
C LEU A 175 6.91 -9.00 -6.12
N PRO A 176 6.15 -10.08 -5.84
CA PRO A 176 4.86 -10.32 -6.51
C PRO A 176 3.82 -9.21 -6.30
N LEU A 177 3.86 -8.53 -5.16
CA LEU A 177 2.96 -7.43 -4.82
C LEU A 177 3.57 -6.05 -5.04
N PHE A 178 4.74 -5.96 -5.69
CA PHE A 178 5.26 -4.67 -6.10
C PHE A 178 4.27 -3.97 -7.04
N GLY A 179 4.08 -2.68 -6.82
CA GLY A 179 3.14 -1.87 -7.56
C GLY A 179 1.66 -2.12 -7.27
N TYR A 180 1.35 -2.94 -6.26
CA TYR A 180 0.01 -3.06 -5.71
C TYR A 180 -0.14 -2.21 -4.45
N THR A 181 -1.31 -1.59 -4.29
CA THR A 181 -1.78 -1.15 -2.98
C THR A 181 -2.24 -2.39 -2.22
N VAL A 182 -1.62 -2.67 -1.08
CA VAL A 182 -1.83 -3.92 -0.34
C VAL A 182 -2.74 -3.69 0.86
N TYR A 183 -3.72 -4.57 1.04
CA TYR A 183 -4.63 -4.60 2.19
C TYR A 183 -4.60 -5.97 2.85
N VAL A 184 -4.95 -6.02 4.14
CA VAL A 184 -5.17 -7.29 4.85
C VAL A 184 -6.66 -7.57 4.94
N VAL A 185 -7.07 -8.65 4.28
CA VAL A 185 -8.45 -9.15 4.31
C VAL A 185 -8.55 -10.21 5.39
N LEU A 186 -9.48 -10.03 6.31
CA LEU A 186 -9.68 -10.91 7.46
C LEU A 186 -10.51 -12.15 7.10
N ARG A 187 -11.55 -11.97 6.26
CA ARG A 187 -12.45 -13.04 5.79
C ARG A 187 -12.87 -12.83 4.34
N VAL A 188 -13.17 -13.92 3.63
CA VAL A 188 -13.63 -13.89 2.24
C VAL A 188 -14.59 -15.06 1.95
N SER A 189 -15.65 -14.85 1.16
CA SER A 189 -16.69 -15.88 0.91
C SER A 189 -16.20 -17.12 0.18
N LYS A 190 -15.42 -16.92 -0.89
CA LYS A 190 -15.23 -17.95 -1.93
C LYS A 190 -14.07 -18.91 -1.66
N LEU A 191 -13.26 -18.63 -0.65
CA LEU A 191 -12.03 -19.36 -0.39
C LEU A 191 -12.06 -19.89 1.04
N VAL A 192 -11.88 -21.21 1.19
CA VAL A 192 -11.63 -21.81 2.51
C VAL A 192 -10.18 -21.53 2.86
N LEU A 193 -9.93 -20.33 3.39
CA LEU A 193 -8.60 -19.90 3.81
C LEU A 193 -8.45 -20.15 5.32
N PRO A 194 -7.26 -20.60 5.76
CA PRO A 194 -7.00 -20.90 7.17
C PRO A 194 -6.89 -19.62 8.04
N GLY A 195 -6.96 -18.43 7.45
CA GLY A 195 -6.83 -17.16 8.14
C GLY A 195 -6.84 -15.96 7.19
N PRO A 196 -6.36 -14.78 7.65
CA PRO A 196 -6.30 -13.56 6.85
C PRO A 196 -5.42 -13.72 5.59
N VAL A 197 -5.74 -12.97 4.54
CA VAL A 197 -5.02 -12.95 3.26
C VAL A 197 -4.59 -11.54 2.85
N LEU A 198 -3.61 -11.47 1.95
CA LEU A 198 -3.20 -10.23 1.33
C LEU A 198 -4.07 -9.96 0.10
N LEU A 199 -4.61 -8.75 0.02
CA LEU A 199 -5.23 -8.23 -1.20
C LEU A 199 -4.30 -7.22 -1.84
N GLY A 200 -3.94 -7.43 -3.10
CA GLY A 200 -3.25 -6.43 -3.91
C GLY A 200 -4.25 -5.77 -4.86
N LEU A 201 -4.24 -4.44 -4.93
CA LEU A 201 -4.98 -3.65 -5.92
C LEU A 201 -4.01 -2.82 -6.77
N ASN A 202 -4.08 -2.94 -8.10
CA ASN A 202 -3.43 -2.02 -9.04
C ASN A 202 -4.41 -1.60 -10.15
N ARG A 203 -3.95 -0.82 -11.14
CA ARG A 203 -4.79 -0.31 -12.24
C ARG A 203 -5.49 -1.40 -13.06
N GLN A 204 -5.02 -2.64 -13.01
CA GLN A 204 -5.47 -3.73 -13.88
C GLN A 204 -6.24 -4.81 -13.13
N HIS A 205 -5.80 -5.17 -11.93
CA HIS A 205 -6.27 -6.34 -11.20
C HIS A 205 -6.43 -6.07 -9.71
N LEU A 206 -7.41 -6.76 -9.13
CA LEU A 206 -7.48 -7.07 -7.71
C LEU A 206 -7.08 -8.54 -7.53
N VAL A 207 -6.08 -8.80 -6.69
CA VAL A 207 -5.55 -10.15 -6.44
C VAL A 207 -5.65 -10.49 -4.96
N LEU A 208 -5.94 -11.76 -4.65
CA LEU A 208 -5.82 -12.32 -3.30
C LEU A 208 -4.63 -13.27 -3.27
N MET A 209 -3.76 -13.13 -2.28
CA MET A 209 -2.57 -13.95 -2.09
C MET A 209 -2.47 -14.51 -0.68
N ASP A 210 -1.98 -15.74 -0.57
CA ASP A 210 -1.61 -16.33 0.71
C ASP A 210 -0.42 -15.56 1.32
N PRO A 211 -0.53 -15.03 2.55
CA PRO A 211 0.53 -14.19 3.13
C PRO A 211 1.87 -14.92 3.32
N SER A 212 1.81 -16.23 3.62
CA SER A 212 3.02 -17.02 3.93
C SER A 212 3.79 -17.43 2.68
N SER A 213 3.08 -17.90 1.64
CA SER A 213 3.67 -18.43 0.41
C SER A 213 3.67 -17.44 -0.75
N GLN A 214 3.00 -16.29 -0.61
CA GLN A 214 2.70 -15.33 -1.68
C GLN A 214 2.07 -15.96 -2.93
N LYS A 215 1.42 -17.11 -2.78
CA LYS A 215 0.73 -17.77 -3.90
C LYS A 215 -0.58 -17.06 -4.19
N LEU A 216 -0.82 -16.80 -5.47
CA LEU A 216 -2.08 -16.26 -5.97
C LEU A 216 -3.23 -17.23 -5.70
N CYS A 217 -4.23 -16.78 -4.94
CA CYS A 217 -5.46 -17.50 -4.65
C CYS A 217 -6.60 -17.11 -5.59
N CYS A 218 -6.69 -15.83 -5.95
CA CYS A 218 -7.72 -15.29 -6.82
C CYS A 218 -7.19 -14.05 -7.55
N SER A 219 -7.65 -13.82 -8.78
CA SER A 219 -7.39 -12.59 -9.55
C SER A 219 -8.68 -12.16 -10.25
N ILE A 220 -9.01 -10.88 -10.11
CA ILE A 220 -10.19 -10.24 -10.69
C ILE A 220 -9.70 -9.05 -11.50
N PRO A 221 -9.80 -9.07 -12.83
CA PRO A 221 -9.51 -7.89 -13.65
C PRO A 221 -10.47 -6.75 -13.28
N LEU A 222 -9.96 -5.54 -13.06
CA LEU A 222 -10.81 -4.40 -12.69
C LEU A 222 -11.85 -4.10 -13.76
N LYS A 223 -11.51 -4.26 -15.05
CA LYS A 223 -12.45 -4.11 -16.16
C LYS A 223 -13.66 -5.04 -16.11
N ASP A 224 -13.57 -6.15 -15.37
CA ASP A 224 -14.66 -7.12 -15.25
C ASP A 224 -15.55 -6.81 -14.04
N LEU A 225 -15.17 -5.87 -13.17
CA LEU A 225 -16.03 -5.41 -12.08
C LEU A 225 -17.27 -4.73 -12.65
N GLN A 226 -18.40 -4.98 -12.01
CA GLN A 226 -19.71 -4.46 -12.41
C GLN A 226 -20.34 -3.62 -11.28
N ARG A 227 -20.18 -4.07 -10.03
CA ARG A 227 -20.75 -3.37 -8.85
C ARG A 227 -19.87 -3.58 -7.64
N LEU A 228 -19.77 -2.53 -6.83
CA LEU A 228 -19.19 -2.55 -5.50
C LEU A 228 -20.28 -2.20 -4.50
N HIS A 229 -20.34 -2.89 -3.39
CA HIS A 229 -21.29 -2.57 -2.32
C HIS A 229 -20.59 -2.66 -0.96
N LEU A 230 -20.56 -1.53 -0.25
CA LEU A 230 -20.00 -1.47 1.09
C LEU A 230 -21.00 -2.11 2.06
N LEU A 231 -20.54 -3.11 2.80
CA LEU A 231 -21.34 -3.86 3.77
C LEU A 231 -21.08 -3.34 5.18
N SER A 232 -22.15 -3.25 5.97
CA SER A 232 -22.02 -3.05 7.41
C SER A 232 -21.29 -4.24 8.06
N PRO A 233 -20.60 -4.03 9.19
CA PRO A 233 -19.99 -5.10 9.95
C PRO A 233 -20.97 -6.24 10.27
N LEU A 234 -20.48 -7.49 10.20
CA LEU A 234 -21.28 -8.67 10.57
C LEU A 234 -21.50 -8.78 12.08
N GLU A 235 -20.56 -8.26 12.88
CA GLU A 235 -20.54 -8.30 14.33
C GLU A 235 -20.50 -6.86 14.87
N ASP A 236 -21.05 -6.63 16.07
CA ASP A 236 -20.96 -5.32 16.74
C ASP A 236 -19.49 -4.93 16.94
N ASN A 237 -19.11 -3.74 16.47
CA ASN A 237 -17.73 -3.24 16.42
C ASN A 237 -16.76 -4.07 15.53
N GLY A 238 -17.29 -4.91 14.66
CA GLY A 238 -16.50 -5.61 13.65
C GLY A 238 -16.02 -4.68 12.52
N PRO A 239 -15.04 -5.13 11.72
CA PRO A 239 -14.67 -4.46 10.47
C PRO A 239 -15.84 -4.45 9.46
N PRO A 240 -15.96 -3.43 8.60
CA PRO A 240 -16.89 -3.44 7.49
C PRO A 240 -16.50 -4.48 6.43
N GLY A 241 -17.42 -4.75 5.51
CA GLY A 241 -17.18 -5.60 4.36
C GLY A 241 -17.25 -4.83 3.04
N LEU A 242 -16.69 -5.41 1.98
CA LEU A 242 -16.87 -4.96 0.60
C LEU A 242 -17.30 -6.14 -0.26
N GLU A 243 -18.47 -6.05 -0.87
CA GLU A 243 -18.93 -6.98 -1.90
C GLU A 243 -18.51 -6.48 -3.28
N LEU A 244 -17.91 -7.36 -4.07
CA LEU A 244 -17.56 -7.15 -5.46
C LEU A 244 -18.37 -8.10 -6.34
N ASN A 245 -19.10 -7.53 -7.28
CA ASN A 245 -19.74 -8.26 -8.36
C ASN A 245 -18.92 -8.05 -9.64
N TYR A 246 -18.56 -9.13 -10.31
CA TYR A 246 -17.69 -9.14 -11.48
C TYR A 246 -18.07 -10.24 -12.47
N GLY A 247 -17.49 -10.20 -13.67
CA GLY A 247 -17.78 -11.14 -14.75
C GLY A 247 -18.86 -10.65 -15.70
N SER A 248 -19.21 -11.49 -16.68
CA SER A 248 -20.21 -11.15 -17.69
C SER A 248 -21.63 -11.31 -17.17
N ALA A 249 -22.60 -10.72 -17.88
CA ALA A 249 -24.03 -10.90 -17.58
C ALA A 249 -24.46 -12.38 -17.58
N ASP A 250 -23.82 -13.21 -18.42
CA ASP A 250 -24.11 -14.65 -18.54
C ASP A 250 -23.45 -15.50 -17.45
N ASN A 251 -22.41 -14.98 -16.78
CA ASN A 251 -21.70 -15.67 -15.70
C ASN A 251 -21.29 -14.70 -14.59
N PRO A 252 -22.27 -14.14 -13.85
CA PRO A 252 -22.00 -13.20 -12.78
C PRO A 252 -21.30 -13.92 -11.63
N GLN A 253 -20.31 -13.24 -11.05
CA GLN A 253 -19.52 -13.72 -9.94
C GLN A 253 -19.56 -12.70 -8.81
N THR A 254 -19.74 -13.18 -7.57
CA THR A 254 -19.72 -12.31 -6.39
C THR A 254 -18.67 -12.80 -5.41
N ILE A 255 -17.91 -11.88 -4.82
CA ILE A 255 -17.00 -12.14 -3.70
C ILE A 255 -17.22 -11.06 -2.65
N TRP A 256 -17.22 -11.41 -1.38
CA TRP A 256 -17.24 -10.42 -0.31
C TRP A 256 -15.93 -10.53 0.48
N LEU A 257 -15.43 -9.39 0.92
CA LEU A 257 -14.17 -9.23 1.64
C LEU A 257 -14.45 -8.51 2.95
N GLU A 258 -13.93 -9.01 4.06
CA GLU A 258 -13.96 -8.31 5.33
C GLU A 258 -12.62 -7.66 5.63
N LEU A 259 -12.60 -6.35 5.83
CA LEU A 259 -11.38 -5.62 6.13
C LEU A 259 -11.70 -4.25 6.77
N PRO A 260 -10.87 -3.77 7.72
CA PRO A 260 -11.04 -2.44 8.30
C PRO A 260 -11.12 -1.31 7.25
N GLN A 261 -10.35 -1.44 6.17
CA GLN A 261 -10.19 -0.44 5.12
C GLN A 261 -11.17 -0.62 3.95
N ALA A 262 -12.34 -1.24 4.17
CA ALA A 262 -13.27 -1.57 3.08
C ALA A 262 -13.69 -0.32 2.29
N GLN A 263 -13.87 0.82 2.97
CA GLN A 263 -14.23 2.09 2.35
C GLN A 263 -13.07 2.71 1.55
N GLU A 264 -11.83 2.69 2.07
CA GLU A 264 -10.65 3.14 1.30
C GLU A 264 -10.47 2.28 0.04
N LEU A 265 -10.60 0.95 0.18
CA LEU A 265 -10.52 0.03 -0.93
C LEU A 265 -11.60 0.35 -1.99
N GLN A 266 -12.84 0.57 -1.57
CA GLN A 266 -13.93 0.95 -2.46
C GLN A 266 -13.60 2.23 -3.24
N HIS A 267 -13.22 3.31 -2.54
CA HIS A 267 -12.88 4.58 -3.19
C HIS A 267 -11.70 4.45 -4.15
N THR A 268 -10.70 3.67 -3.79
CA THR A 268 -9.52 3.44 -4.64
C THR A 268 -9.88 2.65 -5.89
N ILE A 269 -10.73 1.62 -5.78
CA ILE A 269 -11.22 0.89 -6.96
C ILE A 269 -12.01 1.83 -7.89
N VAL A 270 -12.94 2.63 -7.35
CA VAL A 270 -13.74 3.57 -8.14
C VAL A 270 -12.84 4.55 -8.89
N PHE A 271 -11.85 5.14 -8.21
CA PHE A 271 -10.89 6.06 -8.81
C PHE A 271 -10.11 5.41 -9.97
N LEU A 272 -9.65 4.16 -9.80
CA LEU A 272 -8.93 3.43 -10.85
C LEU A 272 -9.83 3.07 -12.05
N LEU A 273 -11.11 2.81 -11.82
CA LEU A 273 -12.09 2.57 -12.87
C LEU A 273 -12.41 3.84 -13.66
N GLU A 274 -12.57 4.98 -12.99
CA GLU A 274 -12.79 6.28 -13.63
C GLU A 274 -11.60 6.72 -14.48
N GLY A 275 -10.37 6.45 -14.03
CA GLY A 275 -9.15 6.75 -14.79
C GLY A 275 -8.89 5.81 -15.98
N SER A 276 -9.55 4.65 -16.05
CA SER A 276 -9.41 3.66 -17.14
C SER A 276 -10.58 3.68 -18.13
N MET A 277 -11.74 4.17 -17.72
CA MET A 277 -12.92 4.36 -18.57
C MET A 277 -12.93 5.78 -19.14
N SER A 278 -12.97 5.93 -20.46
CA SER A 278 -13.20 7.24 -21.08
C SER A 278 -14.52 7.83 -20.62
N SER A 279 -14.49 8.80 -19.70
CA SER A 279 -15.59 9.71 -19.30
C SER A 279 -16.99 9.07 -19.30
N THR A 280 -17.20 8.03 -18.50
CA THR A 280 -18.55 7.59 -18.16
C THR A 280 -18.64 7.43 -16.66
N GLN A 281 -19.51 8.20 -16.00
CA GLN A 281 -19.73 8.14 -14.56
C GLN A 281 -20.00 6.69 -14.13
N TRP A 282 -19.20 6.19 -13.19
CA TRP A 282 -19.39 4.86 -12.63
C TRP A 282 -20.68 4.87 -11.77
N PRO A 283 -21.69 4.02 -12.06
CA PRO A 283 -22.97 4.05 -11.35
C PRO A 283 -22.90 3.47 -9.91
N GLY A 284 -21.72 3.04 -9.45
CA GLY A 284 -21.54 2.19 -8.26
C GLY A 284 -21.54 2.87 -6.89
N LEU A 285 -22.01 4.12 -6.75
CA LEU A 285 -22.13 4.80 -5.44
C LEU A 285 -23.57 4.81 -4.87
N SER A 286 -24.44 3.91 -5.35
CA SER A 286 -25.83 3.80 -4.85
C SER A 286 -25.92 3.02 -3.55
#